data_AF-A0A9P1MVG9-F1
#
_entry.id   AF-A0A9P1MVG9-F1
#
_cell.length_a   1.000
_cell.length_b   1.000
_cell.length_c   1.000
_cell.angle_alpha   90.00
_cell.angle_beta   90.00
_cell.angle_gamma   90.00
#
_symmetry.space_group_name_H-M   'P 1'
#
loop_
_entity.id
_entity.type
_entity.pdbx_description
1 polymer ?
#
loop_
_entity_poly.entity_id
_entity_poly.type
_entity_poly.pdbx_seq_one_letter_code
_entity_poly.pdbx_strand_id
1 'polypeptide(L)'
;MKFIKNLLLLLVFIKCSLQQIQDPSFQRYCQRFNQPLTRYEIRSEGEAIPNPVGDRCTVSMDFPARDDKEAEIYCERWGMFVLVEAKADGNRVSCTYENVYECKDNFDQIRGMCYKKFHTLQNYTEAEEECKKSHAGAEILKLHSKHQSELLEAFFGDTLKMYFLQPDKTLEQSSQFVADESNDPNSNYVITYTYSIHYDVGPNTILKLNENVKAFAMCMYQPPETILSFAVKAKKLAKYYYPTQLVGAMGVWRTSSHYTPT
;
A
#
# COMPACT_ATOMS: atom_id res chain seq x y z
N MET A 1 -42.98 26.39 50.04
CA MET A 1 -43.06 26.58 48.58
C MET A 1 -42.26 25.49 47.89
N LYS A 2 -42.97 24.55 47.26
CA LYS A 2 -42.43 23.59 46.30
C LYS A 2 -42.06 24.38 45.04
N PHE A 3 -40.84 24.26 44.52
CA PHE A 3 -40.49 24.38 43.09
C PHE A 3 -38.96 24.44 43.03
N ILE A 4 -38.35 23.33 42.63
CA ILE A 4 -37.06 23.12 41.93
C ILE A 4 -36.79 21.61 42.10
N LYS A 5 -37.65 20.82 41.47
CA LYS A 5 -37.42 19.43 41.09
C LYS A 5 -37.67 19.44 39.59
N ASN A 6 -36.75 18.86 38.82
CA ASN A 6 -36.76 18.74 37.36
C ASN A 6 -36.04 19.87 36.61
N LEU A 7 -34.72 19.81 36.60
CA LEU A 7 -33.97 20.05 35.36
C LEU A 7 -32.61 19.33 35.41
N LEU A 8 -32.65 18.00 35.57
CA LEU A 8 -31.51 17.15 35.25
C LEU A 8 -31.53 16.97 33.72
N LEU A 9 -31.03 17.99 33.03
CA LEU A 9 -30.80 17.96 31.60
C LEU A 9 -29.63 17.00 31.36
N LEU A 10 -29.96 15.77 30.97
CA LEU A 10 -29.03 14.73 30.57
C LEU A 10 -28.42 15.17 29.21
N LEU A 11 -27.41 16.04 29.27
CA LEU A 11 -26.47 16.26 28.18
C LEU A 11 -25.65 14.99 28.02
N VAL A 12 -26.23 14.01 27.32
CA VAL A 12 -25.44 12.96 26.67
C VAL A 12 -24.61 13.68 25.62
N PHE A 13 -23.43 14.15 26.03
CA PHE A 13 -22.35 14.40 25.09
C PHE A 13 -22.10 13.05 24.42
N ILE A 14 -22.74 12.86 23.26
CA ILE A 14 -22.24 11.96 22.24
C ILE A 14 -20.85 12.51 21.95
N LYS A 15 -19.85 11.99 22.65
CA LYS A 15 -18.49 11.98 22.16
C LYS A 15 -18.57 11.15 20.90
N CYS A 16 -18.95 11.79 19.80
CA CYS A 16 -18.49 11.41 18.49
C CYS A 16 -16.97 11.62 18.61
N SER A 17 -16.31 10.60 19.16
CA SER A 17 -14.91 10.40 18.87
C SER A 17 -14.95 10.20 17.36
N LEU A 18 -14.63 11.26 16.62
CA LEU A 18 -14.05 11.07 15.30
C LEU A 18 -12.92 10.09 15.59
N GLN A 19 -13.15 8.80 15.33
CA GLN A 19 -12.13 7.80 15.50
C GLN A 19 -10.99 8.30 14.64
N GLN A 20 -9.90 8.63 15.30
CA GLN A 20 -8.68 9.09 14.69
C GLN A 20 -8.23 7.90 13.83
N ILE A 21 -8.61 7.93 12.55
CA ILE A 21 -8.29 6.89 11.58
C ILE A 21 -6.77 6.95 11.42
N GLN A 22 -6.09 6.12 12.21
CA GLN A 22 -4.66 5.88 12.13
C GLN A 22 -4.51 4.49 11.54
N ASP A 23 -3.88 4.40 10.37
CA ASP A 23 -3.53 3.09 9.80
C ASP A 23 -2.36 2.52 10.60
N PRO A 24 -2.55 1.40 11.32
CA PRO A 24 -1.49 0.81 12.13
C PRO A 24 -0.27 0.38 11.30
N SER A 25 -0.47 0.07 10.01
CA SER A 25 0.62 -0.30 9.11
C SER A 25 1.53 0.88 8.78
N PHE A 26 0.99 2.08 8.62
CA PHE A 26 1.78 3.29 8.41
C PHE A 26 2.60 3.66 9.65
N GLN A 27 2.02 3.47 10.84
CA GLN A 27 2.75 3.66 12.09
C GLN A 27 3.90 2.66 12.23
N ARG A 28 3.65 1.36 11.96
CA ARG A 28 4.70 0.33 11.97
C ARG A 28 5.81 0.64 10.95
N TYR A 29 5.44 1.08 9.75
CA TYR A 29 6.40 1.51 8.74
C TYR A 29 7.28 2.64 9.28
N CYS A 30 6.67 3.68 9.86
CA CYS A 30 7.41 4.81 10.41
C CYS A 30 8.36 4.37 11.54
N GLN A 31 7.87 3.50 12.44
CA GLN A 31 8.66 2.95 13.54
C GLN A 31 9.77 2.01 13.08
N ARG A 32 9.65 1.33 11.94
CA ARG A 32 10.72 0.45 11.43
C ARG A 32 12.01 1.22 11.13
N PHE A 33 11.87 2.49 10.75
CA PHE A 33 12.99 3.39 10.48
C PHE A 33 13.31 4.28 11.68
N ASN A 34 13.11 3.83 12.93
CA ASN A 34 13.30 4.56 14.21
C ASN A 34 14.72 5.14 14.39
N GLN A 35 15.03 6.14 13.58
CA GLN A 35 16.23 6.95 13.53
C GLN A 35 15.90 8.31 14.17
N PRO A 36 16.89 9.05 14.69
CA PRO A 36 16.65 10.33 15.39
C PRO A 36 15.95 11.41 14.53
N LEU A 37 15.89 11.23 13.20
CA LEU A 37 15.24 12.13 12.25
C LEU A 37 13.82 11.72 11.86
N THR A 38 13.29 10.64 12.43
CA THR A 38 11.96 10.14 12.06
C THR A 38 10.88 11.00 12.70
N ARG A 39 10.08 11.69 11.87
CA ARG A 39 8.99 12.57 12.31
C ARG A 39 7.65 12.02 11.84
N TYR A 40 6.80 11.62 12.78
CA TYR A 40 5.42 11.26 12.53
C TYR A 40 4.52 12.46 12.82
N GLU A 41 3.82 12.95 11.81
CA GLU A 41 2.88 14.05 11.92
C GLU A 41 1.48 13.50 11.71
N ILE A 42 0.66 13.58 12.75
CA ILE A 42 -0.76 13.24 12.66
C ILE A 42 -1.46 14.37 11.92
N ARG A 43 -2.36 14.02 10.99
CA ARG A 43 -3.22 15.00 10.32
C ARG A 43 -3.92 15.92 11.34
N SER A 44 -3.87 17.23 11.12
CA SER A 44 -4.64 18.17 11.93
C SER A 44 -6.12 18.11 11.56
N GLU A 45 -7.01 17.92 12.54
CA GLU A 45 -8.45 18.09 12.36
C GLU A 45 -8.74 19.54 11.94
N GLY A 46 -8.93 19.80 10.65
CA GLY A 46 -9.21 21.15 10.13
C GLY A 46 -8.70 21.47 8.74
N GLU A 47 -7.77 20.68 8.18
CA GLU A 47 -7.37 20.83 6.76
C GLU A 47 -8.45 20.23 5.85
N ALA A 48 -9.53 21.00 5.70
CA ALA A 48 -10.62 20.69 4.79
C ALA A 48 -10.18 20.90 3.33
N ILE A 49 -10.95 20.28 2.43
CA ILE A 49 -10.91 20.52 0.99
C ILE A 49 -10.72 22.02 0.69
N PRO A 50 -9.80 22.40 -0.21
CA PRO A 50 -9.26 21.58 -1.32
C PRO A 50 -7.96 20.84 -1.04
N ASN A 51 -7.37 20.98 0.15
CA ASN A 51 -6.07 20.37 0.47
C ASN A 51 -6.21 19.37 1.62
N PRO A 52 -6.84 18.21 1.39
CA PRO A 52 -6.79 17.15 2.39
C PRO A 52 -5.33 16.73 2.59
N VAL A 53 -4.94 16.50 3.84
CA VAL A 53 -3.63 15.99 4.24
C VAL A 53 -3.81 14.78 5.14
N GLY A 54 -3.03 13.74 4.88
CA GLY A 54 -2.95 12.52 5.66
C GLY A 54 -1.85 12.56 6.70
N ASP A 55 -1.76 11.49 7.48
CA ASP A 55 -0.63 11.32 8.38
C ASP A 55 0.66 11.25 7.57
N ARG A 56 1.71 11.92 8.04
CA ARG A 56 3.02 11.96 7.39
C ARG A 56 4.09 11.31 8.24
N CYS A 57 5.03 10.66 7.56
CA CYS A 57 6.21 10.09 8.17
C CYS A 57 7.44 10.49 7.35
N THR A 58 8.38 11.18 7.98
CA THR A 58 9.70 11.40 7.39
C THR A 58 10.62 10.30 7.85
N VAL A 59 11.24 9.57 6.93
CA VAL A 59 12.24 8.53 7.23
C VAL A 59 13.59 8.92 6.62
N SER A 60 14.67 8.57 7.31
CA SER A 60 16.03 8.83 6.84
C SER A 60 16.74 7.51 6.54
N MET A 61 17.28 7.37 5.33
CA MET A 61 17.96 6.17 4.85
C MET A 61 19.40 6.48 4.43
N ASP A 62 20.30 5.51 4.62
CA ASP A 62 21.69 5.60 4.16
C ASP A 62 21.75 5.37 2.65
N PHE A 63 21.84 6.47 1.90
CA PHE A 63 21.99 6.48 0.45
C PHE A 63 22.66 7.80 0.04
N PRO A 64 23.85 7.77 -0.57
CA PRO A 64 24.55 8.97 -0.99
C PRO A 64 23.96 9.51 -2.30
N ALA A 65 22.86 10.26 -2.20
CA ALA A 65 22.27 10.98 -3.34
C ALA A 65 23.07 12.27 -3.62
N ARG A 66 23.34 12.54 -4.90
CA ARG A 66 24.04 13.75 -5.35
C ARG A 66 23.18 15.00 -5.25
N ASP A 67 21.87 14.84 -5.45
CA ASP A 67 20.87 15.91 -5.44
C ASP A 67 19.49 15.40 -5.03
N ASP A 68 18.56 16.33 -4.82
CA ASP A 68 17.19 16.02 -4.39
C ASP A 68 16.42 15.18 -5.43
N LYS A 69 16.81 15.23 -6.71
CA LYS A 69 16.16 14.45 -7.77
C LYS A 69 16.57 12.98 -7.70
N GLU A 70 17.84 12.71 -7.42
CA GLU A 70 18.32 11.36 -7.15
C GLU A 70 17.73 10.80 -5.85
N ALA A 71 17.56 11.64 -4.82
CA ALA A 71 16.82 11.29 -3.61
C ALA A 71 15.34 10.95 -3.93
N GLU A 72 14.66 11.74 -4.75
CA GLU A 72 13.28 11.51 -5.18
C GLU A 72 13.15 10.13 -5.87
N ILE A 73 14.01 9.84 -6.85
CA ILE A 73 14.01 8.55 -7.56
C ILE A 73 14.18 7.38 -6.58
N TYR A 74 15.10 7.50 -5.62
CA TYR A 74 15.33 6.48 -4.61
C TYR A 74 14.10 6.30 -3.70
N CYS A 75 13.57 7.40 -3.17
CA CYS A 75 12.41 7.40 -2.28
C CYS A 75 11.15 6.89 -2.99
N GLU A 76 10.94 7.21 -4.27
CA GLU A 76 9.85 6.67 -5.08
C GLU A 76 10.01 5.17 -5.28
N ARG A 77 11.22 4.70 -5.58
CA ARG A 77 11.49 3.29 -5.87
C ARG A 77 11.17 2.38 -4.68
N TRP A 78 11.64 2.75 -3.48
CA TRP A 78 11.55 1.91 -2.28
C TRP A 78 10.40 2.29 -1.34
N GLY A 79 9.76 3.43 -1.58
CA GLY A 79 8.63 3.92 -0.78
C GLY A 79 7.39 3.05 -0.89
N MET A 80 6.80 2.76 0.27
CA MET A 80 5.56 1.99 0.40
C MET A 80 4.32 2.88 0.41
N PHE A 81 4.49 4.17 0.67
CA PHE A 81 3.42 5.14 0.78
C PHE A 81 3.63 6.25 -0.26
N VAL A 82 2.71 7.21 -0.35
CA VAL A 82 2.82 8.29 -1.35
C VAL A 82 3.97 9.20 -0.95
N LEU A 83 4.93 9.38 -1.85
CA LEU A 83 6.03 10.32 -1.65
C LEU A 83 5.50 11.76 -1.74
N VAL A 84 5.80 12.57 -0.73
CA VAL A 84 5.51 14.01 -0.69
C VAL A 84 6.75 14.83 -0.99
N GLU A 85 7.87 14.46 -0.38
CA GLU A 85 9.12 15.20 -0.48
C GLU A 85 10.31 14.23 -0.33
N ALA A 86 11.40 14.51 -1.03
CA ALA A 86 12.67 13.84 -0.87
C ALA A 86 13.80 14.89 -0.82
N LYS A 87 14.76 14.71 0.08
CA LYS A 87 15.94 15.58 0.21
C LYS A 87 17.21 14.77 0.30
N ALA A 88 18.24 15.21 -0.42
CA ALA A 88 19.59 14.72 -0.23
C ALA A 88 20.25 15.44 0.96
N ASP A 89 20.87 14.68 1.86
CA ASP A 89 21.60 15.20 3.02
C ASP A 89 22.93 14.44 3.17
N GLY A 90 23.90 14.84 2.34
CA GLY A 90 25.22 14.20 2.29
C GLY A 90 25.14 12.72 1.91
N ASN A 91 25.41 11.84 2.88
CA ASN A 91 25.37 10.38 2.67
C ASN A 91 24.00 9.75 2.97
N ARG A 92 22.98 10.58 3.23
CA ARG A 92 21.63 10.15 3.59
C ARG A 92 20.61 10.79 2.68
N VAL A 93 19.45 10.15 2.60
CA VAL A 93 18.24 10.72 2.01
C VAL A 93 17.13 10.78 3.04
N SER A 94 16.40 11.89 3.04
CA SER A 94 15.19 12.08 3.83
C SER A 94 13.99 11.95 2.91
N CYS A 95 13.12 10.98 3.18
CA CYS A 95 11.91 10.73 2.40
C CYS A 95 10.68 11.00 3.28
N THR A 96 9.84 11.96 2.89
CA THR A 96 8.57 12.26 3.53
C THR A 96 7.46 11.54 2.80
N TYR A 97 6.81 10.61 3.48
CA TYR A 97 5.69 9.86 2.96
C TYR A 97 4.38 10.29 3.62
N GLU A 98 3.29 10.16 2.87
CA GLU A 98 1.94 10.45 3.34
C GLU A 98 1.04 9.22 3.19
N ASN A 99 0.29 8.93 4.25
CA ASN A 99 -0.73 7.92 4.21
C ASN A 99 -2.03 8.48 3.61
N VAL A 100 -2.44 7.89 2.49
CA VAL A 100 -3.63 8.31 1.74
C VAL A 100 -4.73 7.26 1.69
N TYR A 101 -4.46 6.03 2.15
CA TYR A 101 -5.44 4.94 2.19
C TYR A 101 -5.57 4.41 3.62
N GLU A 102 -6.52 3.51 3.83
CA GLU A 102 -6.69 2.85 5.11
C GLU A 102 -6.89 1.36 4.86
N CYS A 103 -6.00 0.55 5.42
CA CYS A 103 -6.15 -0.88 5.51
C CYS A 103 -6.83 -1.29 6.82
N LYS A 104 -7.77 -2.21 6.72
CA LYS A 104 -8.57 -2.76 7.82
C LYS A 104 -8.08 -4.16 8.15
N ASP A 105 -8.59 -4.73 9.24
CA ASP A 105 -8.43 -6.15 9.59
C ASP A 105 -6.97 -6.64 9.65
N ASN A 106 -6.09 -5.74 10.09
CA ASN A 106 -4.64 -5.96 10.21
C ASN A 106 -3.94 -6.28 8.88
N PHE A 107 -4.41 -5.70 7.79
CA PHE A 107 -3.66 -5.65 6.54
C PHE A 107 -2.66 -4.49 6.56
N ASP A 108 -1.55 -4.68 5.87
CA ASP A 108 -0.52 -3.66 5.67
C ASP A 108 -0.69 -2.96 4.33
N GLN A 109 -0.65 -1.63 4.35
CA GLN A 109 -0.72 -0.85 3.13
C GLN A 109 0.63 -0.81 2.44
N ILE A 110 0.65 -1.17 1.15
CA ILE A 110 1.79 -0.98 0.26
C ILE A 110 1.28 -0.42 -1.06
N ARG A 111 1.70 0.80 -1.40
CA ARG A 111 1.36 1.54 -2.63
C ARG A 111 -0.13 1.60 -2.96
N GLY A 112 -0.96 1.72 -1.91
CA GLY A 112 -2.40 1.86 -2.06
C GLY A 112 -3.16 0.56 -2.28
N MET A 113 -2.50 -0.57 -2.05
CA MET A 113 -3.11 -1.89 -1.89
C MET A 113 -2.87 -2.37 -0.46
N CYS A 114 -3.78 -3.21 0.04
CA CYS A 114 -3.69 -3.79 1.36
C CYS A 114 -3.28 -5.25 1.26
N TYR A 115 -2.28 -5.68 2.05
CA TYR A 115 -1.71 -7.02 2.01
C TYR A 115 -1.69 -7.69 3.39
N LYS A 116 -1.85 -9.01 3.42
CA LYS A 116 -1.73 -9.78 4.67
C LYS A 116 -1.12 -11.15 4.40
N LYS A 117 -0.14 -11.53 5.23
CA LYS A 117 0.44 -12.88 5.23
C LYS A 117 -0.25 -13.77 6.23
N PHE A 118 -0.34 -15.05 5.87
CA PHE A 118 -0.71 -16.12 6.77
C PHE A 118 0.49 -17.04 7.01
N HIS A 119 0.47 -17.76 8.13
CA HIS A 119 1.57 -18.62 8.57
C HIS A 119 1.20 -20.09 8.65
N THR A 120 0.07 -20.46 8.05
CA THR A 120 -0.40 -21.84 7.93
C THR A 120 -0.15 -22.33 6.51
N LEU A 121 0.46 -23.51 6.38
CA LEU A 121 0.58 -24.21 5.10
C LEU A 121 -0.78 -24.80 4.72
N GLN A 122 -1.20 -24.54 3.50
CA GLN A 122 -2.53 -24.91 3.01
C GLN A 122 -2.46 -25.21 1.51
N ASN A 123 -3.50 -25.85 0.96
CA ASN A 123 -3.66 -25.95 -0.48
C ASN A 123 -4.23 -24.64 -1.05
N TYR A 124 -4.29 -24.52 -2.37
CA TYR A 124 -4.71 -23.28 -3.04
C TYR A 124 -6.16 -22.89 -2.70
N THR A 125 -7.09 -23.85 -2.68
CA THR A 125 -8.50 -23.60 -2.36
C THR A 125 -8.68 -23.11 -0.93
N GLU A 126 -7.99 -23.74 0.03
CA GLU A 126 -7.95 -23.31 1.43
C GLU A 126 -7.40 -21.89 1.54
N ALA A 127 -6.35 -21.56 0.79
CA ALA A 127 -5.76 -20.22 0.75
C ALA A 127 -6.76 -19.17 0.23
N GLU A 128 -7.48 -19.47 -0.85
CA GLU A 128 -8.51 -18.56 -1.36
C GLU A 128 -9.62 -18.34 -0.35
N GLU A 129 -10.06 -19.39 0.33
CA GLU A 129 -11.07 -19.29 1.38
C GLU A 129 -10.58 -18.45 2.56
N GLU A 130 -9.33 -18.65 2.99
CA GLU A 130 -8.71 -17.86 4.06
C GLU A 130 -8.70 -16.36 3.70
N CYS A 131 -8.36 -16.02 2.45
CA CYS A 131 -8.42 -14.64 1.98
C CYS A 131 -9.85 -14.08 2.05
N LYS A 132 -10.84 -14.80 1.52
CA LYS A 132 -12.25 -14.38 1.54
C LYS A 132 -12.81 -14.24 2.95
N LYS A 133 -12.39 -15.09 3.89
CA LYS A 133 -12.77 -15.04 5.32
C LYS A 133 -12.11 -13.86 6.04
N SER A 134 -10.90 -13.48 5.63
CA SER A 134 -10.12 -12.45 6.30
C SER A 134 -10.61 -11.02 6.07
N HIS A 135 -11.16 -10.72 4.88
CA HIS A 135 -11.77 -9.44 4.56
C HIS A 135 -12.66 -9.55 3.31
N ALA A 136 -13.76 -8.79 3.27
CA ALA A 136 -14.65 -8.76 2.11
C ALA A 136 -13.92 -8.16 0.89
N GLY A 137 -13.87 -8.92 -0.21
CA GLY A 137 -13.14 -8.52 -1.41
C GLY A 137 -11.63 -8.77 -1.36
N ALA A 138 -11.13 -9.45 -0.33
CA ALA A 138 -9.77 -9.98 -0.34
C ALA A 138 -9.67 -11.25 -1.16
N GLU A 139 -8.55 -11.35 -1.88
CA GLU A 139 -8.22 -12.43 -2.79
C GLU A 139 -6.75 -12.81 -2.65
N ILE A 140 -6.34 -13.91 -3.30
CA ILE A 140 -4.93 -14.30 -3.37
C ILE A 140 -4.11 -13.20 -4.05
N LEU A 141 -2.87 -13.03 -3.62
CA LEU A 141 -1.92 -12.07 -4.17
C LEU A 141 -1.90 -12.12 -5.70
N LYS A 142 -2.29 -11.02 -6.34
CA LYS A 142 -2.05 -10.74 -7.75
C LYS A 142 -0.78 -9.92 -7.93
N LEU A 143 0.13 -10.45 -8.74
CA LEU A 143 1.34 -9.75 -9.14
C LEU A 143 1.17 -9.20 -10.55
N HIS A 144 1.35 -7.90 -10.73
CA HIS A 144 1.27 -7.21 -12.02
C HIS A 144 2.64 -6.80 -12.57
N SER A 145 3.67 -6.74 -11.72
CA SER A 145 5.03 -6.40 -12.15
C SER A 145 6.09 -6.98 -11.22
N LYS A 146 7.30 -7.13 -11.74
CA LYS A 146 8.48 -7.48 -10.94
C LYS A 146 8.72 -6.47 -9.81
N HIS A 147 8.54 -5.18 -10.10
CA HIS A 147 8.71 -4.11 -9.11
C HIS A 147 7.77 -4.28 -7.91
N GLN A 148 6.53 -4.74 -8.14
CA GLN A 148 5.61 -5.07 -7.05
C GLN A 148 6.16 -6.20 -6.16
N SER A 149 6.75 -7.24 -6.77
CA SER A 149 7.41 -8.33 -6.03
C SER A 149 8.56 -7.82 -5.17
N GLU A 150 9.45 -7.00 -5.73
CA GLU A 150 10.62 -6.43 -5.02
C GLU A 150 10.19 -5.60 -3.79
N LEU A 151 9.08 -4.86 -3.88
CA LEU A 151 8.52 -4.13 -2.75
C LEU A 151 7.94 -5.05 -1.67
N LEU A 152 7.22 -6.09 -2.09
CA LEU A 152 6.66 -7.07 -1.17
C LEU A 152 7.76 -7.85 -0.48
N GLU A 153 8.84 -8.20 -1.17
CA GLU A 153 10.04 -8.78 -0.59
C GLU A 153 10.65 -7.86 0.48
N ALA A 154 10.87 -6.57 0.16
CA ALA A 154 11.46 -5.63 1.09
C ALA A 154 10.65 -5.48 2.39
N PHE A 155 9.32 -5.58 2.30
CA PHE A 155 8.45 -5.44 3.45
C PHE A 155 8.21 -6.76 4.20
N PHE A 156 7.90 -7.81 3.46
CA PHE A 156 7.41 -9.10 3.96
C PHE A 156 8.41 -10.25 3.82
N GLY A 157 9.62 -10.02 3.34
CA GLY A 157 10.65 -11.04 3.15
C GLY A 157 10.91 -11.82 4.43
N ASP A 158 10.19 -12.94 4.59
CA ASP A 158 10.44 -13.95 5.60
C ASP A 158 11.36 -15.00 4.98
N THR A 159 12.31 -15.51 5.76
CA THR A 159 13.19 -16.58 5.30
C THR A 159 12.41 -17.87 5.05
N LEU A 160 12.59 -18.45 3.86
CA LEU A 160 12.21 -19.82 3.44
C LEU A 160 10.70 -20.11 3.29
N LYS A 161 9.86 -19.11 2.96
CA LYS A 161 8.43 -19.32 2.70
C LYS A 161 8.07 -19.12 1.23
N MET A 162 7.13 -19.93 0.74
CA MET A 162 6.50 -19.80 -0.56
C MET A 162 5.07 -19.30 -0.39
N TYR A 163 4.65 -18.34 -1.20
CA TYR A 163 3.30 -17.79 -1.13
C TYR A 163 2.53 -18.06 -2.42
N PHE A 164 1.28 -18.49 -2.31
CA PHE A 164 0.39 -18.56 -3.47
C PHE A 164 0.18 -17.18 -4.08
N LEU A 165 0.11 -17.15 -5.41
CA LEU A 165 -0.17 -15.93 -6.17
C LEU A 165 -0.93 -16.25 -7.46
N GLN A 166 -1.43 -15.19 -8.09
CA GLN A 166 -2.00 -15.15 -9.43
C GLN A 166 -1.20 -14.13 -10.26
N PRO A 167 -0.31 -14.57 -11.14
CA PRO A 167 0.47 -13.64 -11.96
C PRO A 167 -0.42 -13.07 -13.05
N ASP A 168 -0.19 -11.81 -13.41
CA ASP A 168 -0.82 -11.24 -14.61
C ASP A 168 -0.29 -11.94 -15.87
N LYS A 169 -1.07 -11.95 -16.95
CA LYS A 169 -0.75 -12.67 -18.19
C LYS A 169 0.60 -12.30 -18.78
N THR A 170 1.01 -11.04 -18.60
CA THR A 170 2.31 -10.54 -19.06
C THR A 170 3.47 -11.12 -18.26
N LEU A 171 3.29 -11.33 -16.96
CA LEU A 171 4.27 -11.98 -16.10
C LEU A 171 4.30 -13.48 -16.31
N GLU A 172 3.15 -14.12 -16.50
CA GLU A 172 3.04 -15.55 -16.82
C GLU A 172 3.86 -15.92 -18.06
N GLN A 173 3.87 -15.07 -19.08
CA GLN A 173 4.62 -15.29 -20.32
C GLN A 173 6.12 -14.99 -20.19
N SER A 174 6.57 -14.46 -19.05
CA SER A 174 7.95 -14.08 -18.87
C SER A 174 8.78 -15.24 -18.31
N SER A 175 9.47 -15.94 -19.21
CA SER A 175 10.38 -17.05 -18.88
C SER A 175 11.59 -16.65 -18.01
N GLN A 176 11.82 -15.35 -17.82
CA GLN A 176 12.87 -14.85 -16.92
C GLN A 176 12.45 -14.90 -15.44
N PHE A 177 11.15 -14.96 -15.16
CA PHE A 177 10.61 -14.88 -13.80
C PHE A 177 9.81 -16.11 -13.41
N VAL A 178 9.30 -16.86 -14.39
CA VAL A 178 8.54 -18.08 -14.18
C VAL A 178 9.41 -19.29 -14.48
N ALA A 179 9.74 -20.06 -13.44
CA ALA A 179 10.27 -21.40 -13.60
C ALA A 179 9.10 -22.39 -13.67
N ASP A 180 9.01 -23.12 -14.78
CA ASP A 180 7.96 -24.12 -15.00
C ASP A 180 8.46 -25.49 -14.58
N GLU A 181 8.00 -25.94 -13.42
CA GLU A 181 8.30 -27.26 -12.86
C GLU A 181 7.14 -28.25 -13.11
N SER A 182 6.08 -27.82 -13.80
CA SER A 182 4.84 -28.59 -13.94
C SER A 182 4.22 -28.49 -15.33
N ASN A 183 4.12 -29.63 -16.01
CA ASN A 183 3.40 -29.76 -17.27
C ASN A 183 1.86 -29.82 -17.10
N ASP A 184 1.35 -29.70 -15.88
CA ASP A 184 -0.08 -29.81 -15.58
C ASP A 184 -0.82 -28.51 -15.94
N PRO A 185 -1.91 -28.55 -16.74
CA PRO A 185 -2.77 -27.39 -16.97
C PRO A 185 -3.41 -26.82 -15.69
N ASN A 186 -3.57 -27.61 -14.62
CA ASN A 186 -4.14 -27.20 -13.34
C ASN A 186 -3.07 -26.73 -12.34
N SER A 187 -1.90 -26.30 -12.83
CA SER A 187 -0.82 -25.84 -11.98
C SER A 187 -1.17 -24.56 -11.21
N ASN A 188 -0.66 -24.48 -9.98
CA ASN A 188 -0.72 -23.29 -9.14
C ASN A 188 0.59 -22.51 -9.23
N TYR A 189 0.50 -21.19 -9.06
CA TYR A 189 1.68 -20.33 -9.00
C TYR A 189 2.03 -19.99 -7.56
N VAL A 190 3.32 -20.09 -7.25
CA VAL A 190 3.87 -19.66 -5.96
C VAL A 190 5.08 -18.76 -6.17
N ILE A 191 5.38 -17.90 -5.22
CA ILE A 191 6.59 -17.07 -5.22
C ILE A 191 7.43 -17.32 -4.00
N THR A 192 8.75 -17.33 -4.20
CA THR A 192 9.73 -17.39 -3.12
C THR A 192 10.45 -16.05 -3.04
N TYR A 193 10.37 -15.39 -1.88
CA TYR A 193 11.12 -14.15 -1.62
C TYR A 193 12.55 -14.41 -1.14
N THR A 194 12.91 -15.67 -0.94
CA THR A 194 14.26 -16.12 -0.60
C THR A 194 14.63 -17.33 -1.45
N TYR A 195 15.88 -17.76 -1.37
CA TYR A 195 16.33 -18.97 -2.05
C TYR A 195 15.53 -20.19 -1.58
N SER A 196 14.92 -20.91 -2.52
CA SER A 196 14.13 -22.10 -2.24
C SER A 196 14.99 -23.34 -2.39
N ILE A 197 15.41 -23.91 -1.25
CA ILE A 197 16.26 -25.12 -1.24
C ILE A 197 15.57 -26.31 -1.92
N HIS A 198 14.23 -26.39 -1.82
CA HIS A 198 13.47 -27.50 -2.39
C HIS A 198 13.45 -27.52 -3.92
N TYR A 199 13.57 -26.36 -4.57
CA TYR A 199 13.46 -26.22 -6.02
C TYR A 199 14.72 -25.63 -6.67
N ASP A 200 15.78 -25.38 -5.89
CA ASP A 200 17.03 -24.76 -6.35
C ASP A 200 16.80 -23.45 -7.14
N VAL A 201 15.84 -22.63 -6.68
CA VAL A 201 15.52 -21.34 -7.32
C VAL A 201 15.92 -20.15 -6.45
N GLY A 202 16.36 -19.09 -7.15
CA GLY A 202 16.73 -17.81 -6.55
C GLY A 202 15.55 -17.04 -5.94
N PRO A 203 15.83 -15.97 -5.17
CA PRO A 203 14.80 -15.09 -4.64
C PRO A 203 14.02 -14.39 -5.77
N ASN A 204 12.77 -13.99 -5.48
CA ASN A 204 11.83 -13.39 -6.43
C ASN A 204 11.54 -14.26 -7.67
N THR A 205 11.60 -15.58 -7.54
CA THR A 205 11.22 -16.50 -8.61
C THR A 205 9.77 -16.95 -8.42
N ILE A 206 9.00 -16.88 -9.51
CA ILE A 206 7.66 -17.47 -9.58
C ILE A 206 7.83 -18.92 -10.03
N LEU A 207 7.30 -19.86 -9.28
CA LEU A 207 7.28 -21.27 -9.62
C LEU A 207 5.86 -21.65 -10.05
N LYS A 208 5.75 -22.33 -11.19
CA LYS A 208 4.54 -23.02 -11.60
C LYS A 208 4.63 -24.48 -11.16
N LEU A 209 3.80 -24.84 -10.18
CA LEU A 209 3.82 -26.14 -9.49
C LEU A 209 2.49 -26.87 -9.66
N ASN A 210 2.48 -28.18 -9.45
CA ASN A 210 1.26 -28.98 -9.51
C ASN A 210 0.20 -28.54 -8.47
N GLU A 211 -1.04 -28.99 -8.65
CA GLU A 211 -2.17 -28.62 -7.78
C GLU A 211 -2.00 -29.07 -6.32
N ASN A 212 -1.19 -30.10 -6.07
CA ASN A 212 -1.00 -30.72 -4.75
C ASN A 212 0.01 -29.98 -3.86
N VAL A 213 0.64 -28.90 -4.36
CA VAL A 213 1.57 -28.11 -3.57
C VAL A 213 0.87 -27.46 -2.38
N LYS A 214 1.57 -27.42 -1.24
CA LYS A 214 1.19 -26.60 -0.09
C LYS A 214 2.09 -25.38 0.01
N ALA A 215 1.47 -24.22 0.19
CA ALA A 215 2.16 -22.95 0.38
C ALA A 215 1.39 -22.07 1.38
N PHE A 216 1.97 -20.94 1.73
CA PHE A 216 1.33 -19.94 2.60
C PHE A 216 0.40 -19.04 1.77
N ALA A 217 -0.67 -18.51 2.38
CA ALA A 217 -1.45 -17.45 1.73
C ALA A 217 -0.77 -16.09 1.93
N MET A 218 -0.74 -15.32 0.85
CA MET A 218 -0.68 -13.87 0.91
C MET A 218 -1.94 -13.33 0.25
N CYS A 219 -2.72 -12.58 1.02
CA CYS A 219 -3.98 -12.01 0.56
C CYS A 219 -3.80 -10.54 0.25
N MET A 220 -4.56 -10.04 -0.73
CA MET A 220 -4.61 -8.63 -1.05
C MET A 220 -6.03 -8.15 -1.31
N TYR A 221 -6.26 -6.86 -1.10
CA TYR A 221 -7.47 -6.18 -1.57
C TYR A 221 -7.19 -4.70 -1.86
N GLN A 222 -8.03 -4.11 -2.70
CA GLN A 222 -8.02 -2.67 -2.96
C GLN A 222 -8.81 -1.95 -1.86
N PRO A 223 -8.19 -1.09 -1.03
CA PRO A 223 -8.92 -0.30 -0.06
C PRO A 223 -9.92 0.65 -0.75
N PRO A 224 -11.04 0.99 -0.08
CA PRO A 224 -11.99 1.95 -0.60
C PRO A 224 -11.31 3.31 -0.83
N GLU A 225 -11.75 4.02 -1.87
CA GLU A 225 -11.21 5.35 -2.15
C GLU A 225 -11.55 6.33 -1.03
N THR A 226 -10.53 7.04 -0.56
CA THR A 226 -10.66 8.17 0.37
C THR A 226 -10.59 9.49 -0.41
N ILE A 227 -11.14 10.57 0.15
CA ILE A 227 -11.03 11.92 -0.42
C ILE A 227 -9.55 12.31 -0.66
N LEU A 228 -8.66 11.90 0.24
CA LEU A 228 -7.23 12.16 0.13
C LEU A 228 -6.59 11.38 -1.02
N SER A 229 -6.89 10.08 -1.14
CA SER A 229 -6.41 9.27 -2.27
C SER A 229 -6.89 9.82 -3.61
N PHE A 230 -8.14 10.29 -3.68
CA PHE A 230 -8.70 10.95 -4.85
C PHE A 230 -7.97 12.24 -5.16
N ALA A 231 -7.75 13.11 -4.16
CA ALA A 231 -7.02 14.37 -4.31
C ALA A 231 -5.59 14.15 -4.85
N VAL A 232 -4.88 13.14 -4.35
CA VAL A 232 -3.54 12.78 -4.85
C VAL A 232 -3.59 12.28 -6.29
N LYS A 233 -4.54 11.38 -6.63
CA LYS A 233 -4.73 10.92 -8.02
C LYS A 233 -5.04 12.10 -8.95
N ALA A 234 -5.93 13.00 -8.54
CA ALA A 234 -6.32 14.19 -9.29
C ALA A 234 -5.13 15.14 -9.52
N LYS A 235 -4.33 15.42 -8.48
CA LYS A 235 -3.09 16.22 -8.60
C LYS A 235 -2.10 15.58 -9.58
N LYS A 236 -1.92 14.25 -9.52
CA LYS A 236 -1.06 13.52 -10.45
C LYS A 236 -1.55 13.62 -11.89
N LEU A 237 -2.86 13.42 -12.13
CA LEU A 237 -3.46 13.58 -13.46
C LEU A 237 -3.35 15.02 -13.97
N ALA A 238 -3.49 16.01 -13.10
CA ALA A 238 -3.38 17.42 -13.47
C ALA A 238 -2.00 17.81 -14.01
N LYS A 239 -0.95 17.09 -13.60
CA LYS A 239 0.42 17.26 -14.13
C LYS A 239 0.54 16.85 -15.61
N TYR A 240 -0.30 15.95 -16.08
CA TYR A 240 -0.20 15.38 -17.43
C TYR A 240 -1.25 15.92 -18.42
N TYR A 241 -2.47 16.21 -17.95
CA TYR A 241 -3.59 16.51 -18.84
C TYR A 241 -4.08 17.96 -18.71
N TYR A 242 -4.74 18.29 -17.60
CA TYR A 242 -5.37 19.60 -17.40
C TYR A 242 -5.33 20.03 -15.93
N PRO A 243 -5.18 21.34 -15.64
CA PRO A 243 -5.29 21.85 -14.28
C PRO A 243 -6.64 21.43 -13.67
N THR A 244 -6.57 20.58 -12.65
CA THR A 244 -7.75 20.04 -11.96
C THR A 244 -7.98 20.85 -10.69
N GLN A 245 -9.22 21.30 -10.47
CA GLN A 245 -9.61 21.94 -9.22
C GLN A 245 -10.45 20.96 -8.40
N LEU A 246 -10.15 20.84 -7.10
CA LEU A 246 -10.94 20.04 -6.18
C LEU A 246 -12.05 20.90 -5.60
N VAL A 247 -13.31 20.46 -5.75
CA VAL A 247 -14.50 21.10 -5.18
C VAL A 247 -15.26 20.04 -4.39
N GLY A 248 -15.20 20.11 -3.07
CA GLY A 248 -15.72 19.03 -2.23
C GLY A 248 -14.93 17.72 -2.40
N ALA A 249 -15.65 16.60 -2.46
CA ALA A 249 -15.11 15.28 -2.85
C ALA A 249 -15.10 15.08 -4.38
N MET A 250 -15.29 16.15 -5.18
CA MET A 250 -15.35 16.08 -6.64
C MET A 250 -14.12 16.74 -7.25
N GLY A 251 -13.59 16.12 -8.31
CA GLY A 251 -12.64 16.77 -9.22
C GLY A 251 -13.41 17.52 -10.29
N VAL A 252 -12.96 18.74 -10.62
CA VAL A 252 -13.48 19.51 -11.75
C VAL A 252 -12.34 19.74 -12.72
N TRP A 253 -12.53 19.26 -13.95
CA TRP A 253 -11.61 19.46 -15.06
C TRP A 253 -12.23 20.46 -16.03
N ARG A 254 -11.46 21.47 -16.44
CA ARG A 254 -11.90 22.34 -17.54
C ARG A 254 -11.72 21.56 -18.84
N THR A 255 -12.83 21.20 -19.47
CA THR A 255 -12.84 20.47 -20.75
C THR A 255 -12.79 21.40 -21.97
N SER A 256 -12.75 22.72 -21.80
CA SER A 256 -12.72 23.67 -22.91
C SER A 256 -11.29 23.99 -23.37
N SER A 257 -10.90 23.45 -24.52
CA SER A 257 -9.84 24.03 -25.34
C SER A 257 -10.41 25.19 -26.14
N HIS A 258 -10.27 26.42 -25.67
CA HIS A 258 -10.35 27.56 -26.59
C HIS A 258 -8.95 27.79 -27.17
N TYR A 259 -8.65 27.11 -28.28
CA TYR A 259 -7.73 27.66 -29.26
C TYR A 259 -8.43 28.91 -29.83
N THR A 260 -7.99 30.10 -29.46
CA THR A 260 -8.22 31.29 -30.28
C THR A 260 -7.14 31.33 -31.34
N PRO A 261 -7.45 31.10 -32.64
CA PRO A 261 -6.54 31.46 -33.70
C PRO A 261 -6.43 33.00 -33.69
N THR A 262 -5.20 33.51 -33.59
CA THR A 262 -4.87 34.91 -33.86
C THR A 262 -5.08 35.26 -35.33
#